data_AF-A0A956L7W6-F1
#
_entry.id   AF-A0A956L7W6-F1
#
_cell.length_a   1.000
_cell.length_b   1.000
_cell.length_c   1.000
_cell.angle_alpha   90.00
_cell.angle_beta   90.00
_cell.angle_gamma   90.00
#
_symmetry.space_group_name_H-M   'P 1'
#
loop_
_entity.id
_entity.type
_entity.pdbx_description
1 polymer ?
#
loop_
_entity_poly.entity_id
_entity_poly.type
_entity_poly.pdbx_seq_one_letter_code
_entity_poly.pdbx_strand_id
1 'polypeptide(L)'
;ADAAPTRRAPHARRPDAPARPHTLALSQPTAAGGLLFLLPVLERLGLPEWLDAHPQHAATLPVHLLGHLLHRLQLAEDDPAWRLGTPPPPGEPAVAAAAWLAACRRHLRLQAGIGPASLCLRPARLDLTSTHADVWLGMDQTDLRVRRAGLDLDPGWVPWFGRVVRFHYGPRPR
;
A
#
# COMPACT_ATOMS: atom_id res chain seq x y z
N ALA A 1 47.56 9.47 -10.31
CA ALA A 1 46.45 8.82 -11.02
C ALA A 1 45.37 8.57 -9.99
N ASP A 2 44.40 9.47 -9.91
CA ASP A 2 43.39 9.52 -8.85
C ASP A 2 42.04 9.17 -9.49
N ALA A 3 41.46 8.03 -9.10
CA ALA A 3 40.28 7.46 -9.75
C ALA A 3 39.02 7.98 -9.05
N ALA A 4 38.24 8.79 -9.78
CA ALA A 4 36.94 9.27 -9.33
C ALA A 4 35.94 8.11 -9.13
N PRO A 5 35.02 8.18 -8.15
CA PRO A 5 34.03 7.14 -7.93
C PRO A 5 32.98 7.16 -9.05
N THR A 6 32.78 6.00 -9.68
CA THR A 6 31.76 5.77 -10.71
C THR A 6 30.36 6.04 -10.17
N ARG A 7 29.71 7.05 -10.73
CA ARG A 7 28.29 7.38 -10.54
C ARG A 7 27.45 6.16 -10.93
N ARG A 8 26.71 5.56 -9.98
CA ARG A 8 25.73 4.51 -10.31
C ARG A 8 24.70 5.07 -11.30
N ALA A 9 24.54 4.39 -12.44
CA ALA A 9 23.56 4.75 -13.45
C ALA A 9 22.13 4.68 -12.86
N PRO A 10 21.23 5.62 -13.19
CA PRO A 10 19.84 5.53 -12.80
C PRO A 10 19.24 4.27 -13.45
N HIS A 11 18.51 3.49 -12.66
CA HIS A 11 17.72 2.37 -13.17
C HIS A 11 16.81 2.89 -14.29
N ALA A 12 17.11 2.51 -15.54
CA ALA A 12 16.30 2.89 -16.68
C ALA A 12 14.85 2.43 -16.41
N ARG A 13 13.90 3.37 -16.43
CA ARG A 13 12.46 3.05 -16.45
C ARG A 13 12.24 2.11 -17.63
N ARG A 14 11.99 0.84 -17.33
CA ARG A 14 11.54 -0.13 -18.30
C ARG A 14 10.19 0.38 -18.83
N PRO A 15 9.97 0.48 -20.15
CA PRO A 15 8.67 0.91 -20.66
C PRO A 15 7.59 -0.01 -20.11
N ASP A 16 6.52 0.57 -19.57
CA ASP A 16 5.35 -0.15 -19.06
C ASP A 16 4.80 -1.03 -20.19
N ALA A 17 5.13 -2.33 -20.12
CA ALA A 17 4.35 -3.31 -20.84
C ALA A 17 2.91 -3.17 -20.31
N PRO A 18 1.89 -3.15 -21.19
CA PRO A 18 0.51 -3.05 -20.73
C PRO A 18 0.30 -4.12 -19.67
N ALA A 19 -0.08 -3.69 -18.46
CA ALA A 19 -0.30 -4.57 -17.34
C ALA A 19 -1.29 -5.64 -17.79
N ARG A 20 -0.77 -6.84 -18.10
CA ARG A 20 -1.65 -7.96 -18.41
C ARG A 20 -2.39 -8.22 -17.11
N PRO A 21 -3.73 -8.10 -17.07
CA PRO A 21 -4.46 -8.48 -15.88
C PRO A 21 -4.01 -9.88 -15.52
N HIS A 22 -3.56 -10.07 -14.28
CA HIS A 22 -3.15 -11.38 -13.79
C HIS A 22 -4.37 -12.29 -13.96
N THR A 23 -4.34 -13.12 -15.00
CA THR A 23 -5.53 -13.61 -15.74
C THR A 23 -6.42 -14.55 -14.91
N LEU A 24 -6.04 -14.78 -13.65
CA LEU A 24 -6.68 -15.64 -12.68
C LEU A 24 -7.27 -14.89 -11.48
N ALA A 25 -7.05 -13.57 -11.35
CA ALA A 25 -7.59 -12.78 -10.25
C ALA A 25 -9.05 -12.38 -10.54
N LEU A 26 -9.98 -12.90 -9.72
CA LEU A 26 -11.34 -12.40 -9.67
C LEU A 26 -11.32 -10.98 -9.11
N SER A 27 -11.71 -10.05 -9.96
CA SER A 27 -11.76 -8.65 -9.59
C SER A 27 -13.00 -8.38 -8.78
N GLN A 28 -12.83 -7.81 -7.61
CA GLN A 28 -13.88 -7.61 -6.63
C GLN A 28 -14.00 -6.12 -6.27
N PRO A 29 -15.22 -5.57 -6.15
CA PRO A 29 -15.41 -4.20 -5.70
C PRO A 29 -14.95 -4.03 -4.25
N THR A 30 -14.35 -2.89 -3.94
CA THR A 30 -13.95 -2.50 -2.58
C THR A 30 -14.30 -1.04 -2.31
N ALA A 31 -14.63 -0.70 -1.07
CA ALA A 31 -14.70 0.67 -0.60
C ALA A 31 -13.34 1.22 -0.13
N ALA A 32 -12.31 0.38 -0.02
CA ALA A 32 -10.99 0.72 0.53
C ALA A 32 -9.88 0.74 -0.53
N GLY A 33 -10.16 1.24 -1.74
CA GLY A 33 -9.20 1.25 -2.85
C GLY A 33 -7.90 2.00 -2.58
N GLY A 34 -7.93 3.01 -1.70
CA GLY A 34 -6.72 3.75 -1.34
C GLY A 34 -5.87 3.10 -0.25
N LEU A 35 -6.23 1.90 0.25
CA LEU A 35 -5.54 1.25 1.36
C LEU A 35 -4.03 1.12 1.11
N LEU A 36 -3.64 0.71 -0.11
CA LEU A 36 -2.24 0.47 -0.46
C LEU A 36 -1.44 1.75 -0.74
N PHE A 37 -2.07 2.93 -0.78
CA PHE A 37 -1.34 4.21 -0.72
C PHE A 37 -0.62 4.41 0.62
N LEU A 38 -0.91 3.57 1.62
CA LEU A 38 -0.21 3.56 2.89
C LEU A 38 1.19 2.93 2.79
N LEU A 39 1.46 2.06 1.81
CA LEU A 39 2.76 1.40 1.66
C LEU A 39 3.93 2.40 1.53
N PRO A 40 3.90 3.39 0.61
CA PRO A 40 4.96 4.39 0.54
C PRO A 40 5.06 5.29 1.79
N VAL A 41 3.98 5.41 2.59
CA VAL A 41 4.04 6.11 3.89
C VAL A 41 4.84 5.29 4.90
N LEU A 42 4.59 3.98 4.95
CA LEU A 42 5.30 3.05 5.84
C LEU A 42 6.79 2.96 5.49
N GLU A 43 7.12 2.95 4.21
CA GLU A 43 8.51 3.01 3.75
C GLU A 43 9.21 4.29 4.21
N ARG A 44 8.58 5.47 4.02
CA ARG A 44 9.15 6.75 4.48
C ARG A 44 9.30 6.85 6.00
N LEU A 45 8.51 6.09 6.74
CA LEU A 45 8.59 6.01 8.19
C LEU A 45 9.61 4.97 8.69
N GLY A 46 10.26 4.25 7.78
CA GLY A 46 11.32 3.29 8.12
C GLY A 46 10.80 1.92 8.56
N LEU A 47 9.59 1.52 8.14
CA LEU A 47 9.06 0.19 8.44
C LEU A 47 9.98 -0.94 7.93
N PRO A 48 10.50 -0.92 6.69
CA PRO A 48 11.34 -2.00 6.18
C PRO A 48 12.58 -2.23 7.05
N GLU A 49 13.30 -1.16 7.40
CA GLU A 49 14.50 -1.22 8.22
C GLU A 49 14.19 -1.71 9.64
N TRP A 50 13.03 -1.32 10.17
CA TRP A 50 12.57 -1.81 11.46
C TRP A 50 12.24 -3.31 11.42
N LEU A 51 11.61 -3.80 10.35
CA LEU A 51 11.29 -5.22 10.17
C LEU A 51 12.56 -6.06 10.01
N ASP A 52 13.56 -5.55 9.28
CA ASP A 52 14.86 -6.21 9.14
C ASP A 52 15.57 -6.36 10.49
N ALA A 53 15.45 -5.36 11.37
CA ALA A 53 15.96 -5.42 12.74
C ALA A 53 15.11 -6.29 13.69
N HIS A 54 13.86 -6.59 13.33
CA HIS A 54 12.92 -7.37 14.16
C HIS A 54 12.23 -8.48 13.34
N PRO A 55 12.98 -9.51 12.88
CA PRO A 55 12.45 -10.53 11.98
C PRO A 55 11.21 -11.27 12.52
N GLN A 56 11.07 -11.38 13.85
CA GLN A 56 9.91 -11.98 14.50
C GLN A 56 8.59 -11.24 14.21
N HIS A 57 8.66 -9.97 13.81
CA HIS A 57 7.49 -9.15 13.47
C HIS A 57 7.22 -9.06 11.97
N ALA A 58 8.20 -9.42 11.12
CA ALA A 58 8.15 -9.20 9.67
C ALA A 58 6.95 -9.89 8.99
N ALA A 59 6.61 -11.11 9.42
CA ALA A 59 5.51 -11.87 8.84
C ALA A 59 4.11 -11.38 9.26
N THR A 60 3.99 -10.72 10.42
CA THR A 60 2.69 -10.45 11.05
C THR A 60 2.33 -8.98 11.09
N LEU A 61 3.28 -8.09 11.38
CA LEU A 61 3.02 -6.67 11.60
C LEU A 61 2.38 -5.98 10.38
N PRO A 62 2.85 -6.16 9.12
CA PRO A 62 2.22 -5.52 7.97
C PRO A 62 0.74 -5.89 7.81
N VAL A 63 0.43 -7.18 7.94
CA VAL A 63 -0.93 -7.73 7.83
C VAL A 63 -1.81 -7.23 8.99
N HIS A 64 -1.27 -7.20 10.20
CA HIS A 64 -1.94 -6.65 11.39
C HIS A 64 -2.19 -5.15 11.28
N LEU A 65 -1.25 -4.38 10.73
CA LEU A 65 -1.40 -2.94 10.54
C LEU A 65 -2.54 -2.63 9.58
N LEU A 66 -2.57 -3.30 8.43
CA LEU A 66 -3.63 -3.12 7.44
C LEU A 66 -4.98 -3.57 8.02
N GLY A 67 -5.05 -4.73 8.67
CA GLY A 67 -6.30 -5.21 9.28
C GLY A 67 -6.78 -4.33 10.43
N HIS A 68 -5.87 -3.80 11.26
CA HIS A 68 -6.22 -2.83 12.30
C HIS A 68 -6.79 -1.53 11.71
N LEU A 69 -6.22 -1.06 10.60
CA LEU A 69 -6.75 0.11 9.89
C LEU A 69 -8.14 -0.16 9.31
N LEU A 70 -8.33 -1.29 8.63
CA LEU A 70 -9.63 -1.68 8.08
C LEU A 70 -10.71 -1.76 9.16
N HIS A 71 -10.38 -2.36 10.30
CA HIS A 71 -11.26 -2.41 11.46
C HIS A 71 -11.65 -1.02 11.96
N ARG A 72 -10.66 -0.12 12.09
CA ARG A 72 -10.90 1.27 12.52
C ARG A 72 -11.67 2.11 11.50
N LEU A 73 -11.60 1.77 10.22
CA LEU A 73 -12.39 2.39 9.16
C LEU A 73 -13.82 1.83 9.09
N GLN A 74 -14.14 0.82 9.91
CA GLN A 74 -15.44 0.14 9.93
C GLN A 74 -15.82 -0.39 8.54
N LEU A 75 -14.83 -0.96 7.83
CA LEU A 75 -15.07 -1.54 6.52
C LEU A 75 -16.01 -2.75 6.64
N ALA A 76 -16.91 -2.92 5.67
CA ALA A 76 -17.81 -4.07 5.61
C ALA A 76 -17.02 -5.40 5.67
N GLU A 77 -17.54 -6.39 6.39
CA GLU A 77 -16.84 -7.65 6.65
C GLU A 77 -16.62 -8.48 5.38
N ASP A 78 -17.48 -8.32 4.38
CA ASP A 78 -17.42 -8.99 3.08
C ASP A 78 -16.54 -8.25 2.05
N ASP A 79 -15.98 -7.09 2.40
CA ASP A 79 -15.11 -6.35 1.49
C ASP A 79 -13.79 -7.11 1.22
N PRO A 80 -13.39 -7.29 -0.06
CA PRO A 80 -12.20 -8.04 -0.42
C PRO A 80 -10.88 -7.46 0.12
N ALA A 81 -10.84 -6.19 0.57
CA ALA A 81 -9.65 -5.59 1.15
C ALA A 81 -9.18 -6.32 2.42
N TRP A 82 -10.06 -7.03 3.14
CA TRP A 82 -9.69 -7.90 4.26
C TRP A 82 -8.74 -9.04 3.88
N ARG A 83 -8.57 -9.35 2.59
CA ARG A 83 -7.53 -10.29 2.12
C ARG A 83 -6.11 -9.73 2.22
N LEU A 84 -5.96 -8.43 2.46
CA LEU A 84 -4.67 -7.74 2.60
C LEU A 84 -4.23 -7.62 4.06
N GLY A 85 -5.13 -7.82 5.02
CA GLY A 85 -4.87 -7.58 6.43
C GLY A 85 -5.86 -8.26 7.36
N THR A 86 -5.41 -8.67 8.55
CA THR A 86 -6.25 -9.25 9.60
C THR A 86 -6.10 -8.42 10.87
N PRO A 87 -7.17 -8.12 11.63
CA PRO A 87 -7.02 -7.39 12.88
C PRO A 87 -6.02 -8.08 13.82
N PRO A 88 -5.13 -7.32 14.49
CA PRO A 88 -4.19 -7.90 15.42
C PRO A 88 -4.92 -8.51 16.61
N PRO A 89 -4.40 -9.62 17.18
CA PRO A 89 -4.87 -10.07 18.47
C PRO A 89 -4.56 -9.01 19.54
N PRO A 90 -5.33 -8.98 20.65
CA PRO A 90 -5.06 -8.08 21.77
C PRO A 90 -3.63 -8.28 22.32
N GLY A 91 -3.05 -7.19 22.86
CA GLY A 91 -1.71 -7.20 23.44
C GLY A 91 -0.67 -6.51 22.54
N GLU A 92 0.55 -7.02 22.55
CA GLU A 92 1.70 -6.40 21.87
C GLU A 92 1.46 -6.15 20.36
N PRO A 93 0.87 -7.07 19.57
CA PRO A 93 0.64 -6.83 18.15
C PRO A 93 -0.32 -5.68 17.89
N ALA A 94 -1.37 -5.53 18.71
CA ALA A 94 -2.33 -4.44 18.58
C ALA A 94 -1.69 -3.08 18.95
N VAL A 95 -0.85 -3.06 19.99
CA VAL A 95 -0.11 -1.86 20.39
C VAL A 95 0.88 -1.44 19.31
N ALA A 96 1.63 -2.38 18.74
CA ALA A 96 2.58 -2.11 17.66
C ALA A 96 1.86 -1.57 16.40
N ALA A 97 0.79 -2.24 15.96
CA ALA A 97 -0.02 -1.78 14.82
C ALA A 97 -0.60 -0.38 15.06
N ALA A 98 -1.14 -0.12 16.25
CA ALA A 98 -1.68 1.19 16.61
C ALA A 98 -0.62 2.30 16.61
N ALA A 99 0.59 2.02 17.10
CA ALA A 99 1.70 2.96 17.11
C ALA A 99 2.13 3.36 15.69
N TRP A 100 2.29 2.38 14.79
CA TRP A 100 2.60 2.64 13.38
C TRP A 100 1.47 3.40 12.67
N LEU A 101 0.19 3.06 12.91
CA LEU A 101 -0.93 3.82 12.36
C LEU A 101 -1.00 5.26 12.89
N ALA A 102 -0.63 5.50 14.15
CA ALA A 102 -0.52 6.85 14.69
C ALA A 102 0.58 7.65 13.98
N ALA A 103 1.73 7.03 13.71
CA ALA A 103 2.81 7.64 12.93
C ALA A 103 2.37 7.95 11.49
N CYS A 104 1.70 7.00 10.81
CA CYS A 104 1.12 7.21 9.48
C CYS A 104 0.13 8.37 9.47
N ARG A 105 -0.80 8.43 10.44
CA ARG A 105 -1.76 9.53 10.56
C ARG A 105 -1.05 10.87 10.71
N ARG A 106 -0.01 10.95 11.55
CA ARG A 106 0.79 12.17 11.73
C ARG A 106 1.48 12.57 10.43
N HIS A 107 2.13 11.62 9.76
CA HIS A 107 2.80 11.85 8.47
C HIS A 107 1.82 12.39 7.41
N LEU A 108 0.67 11.73 7.23
CA LEU A 108 -0.34 12.14 6.26
C LEU A 108 -0.88 13.55 6.53
N ARG A 109 -1.10 13.89 7.80
CA ARG A 109 -1.56 15.23 8.19
C ARG A 109 -0.53 16.31 7.85
N LEU A 110 0.75 16.03 8.10
CA LEU A 110 1.83 16.99 7.87
C LEU A 110 2.20 17.14 6.38
N GLN A 111 2.24 16.02 5.64
CA GLN A 111 2.76 16.00 4.28
C GLN A 111 1.70 16.17 3.19
N ALA A 112 0.46 15.73 3.45
CA ALA A 112 -0.61 15.72 2.46
C ALA A 112 -1.90 16.41 2.94
N GLY A 113 -1.98 16.84 4.20
CA GLY A 113 -3.17 17.49 4.75
C GLY A 113 -4.42 16.59 4.80
N ILE A 114 -4.24 15.27 4.79
CA ILE A 114 -5.34 14.28 4.80
C ILE A 114 -5.22 13.32 5.98
N GLY A 115 -6.34 12.65 6.30
CA GLY A 115 -6.38 11.57 7.28
C GLY A 115 -6.47 10.19 6.63
N PRO A 116 -6.24 9.10 7.39
CA PRO A 116 -6.31 7.73 6.88
C PRO A 116 -7.64 7.40 6.18
N ALA A 117 -8.79 7.83 6.71
CA ALA A 117 -10.09 7.60 6.06
C ALA A 117 -10.17 8.26 4.67
N SER A 118 -9.76 9.53 4.55
CA SER A 118 -9.73 10.25 3.26
C SER A 118 -8.69 9.67 2.29
N LEU A 119 -7.65 9.01 2.79
CA LEU A 119 -6.69 8.30 1.95
C LEU A 119 -7.29 6.99 1.43
N CYS A 120 -7.85 6.17 2.34
CA CYS A 120 -8.15 4.77 2.06
C CYS A 120 -9.55 4.54 1.50
N LEU A 121 -10.57 5.24 2.00
CA LEU A 121 -11.97 5.02 1.62
C LEU A 121 -12.25 5.64 0.26
N ARG A 122 -12.03 4.84 -0.78
CA ARG A 122 -12.17 5.18 -2.19
C ARG A 122 -12.77 3.96 -2.90
N PRO A 123 -13.93 4.08 -3.58
CA PRO A 123 -14.45 3.02 -4.41
C PRO A 123 -13.41 2.58 -5.46
N ALA A 124 -13.14 1.27 -5.53
CA ALA A 124 -12.21 0.69 -6.50
C ALA A 124 -12.56 -0.77 -6.79
N ARG A 125 -11.77 -1.41 -7.65
CA ARG A 125 -11.78 -2.86 -7.82
C ARG A 125 -10.40 -3.44 -7.51
N LEU A 126 -10.36 -4.55 -6.79
CA LEU A 126 -9.13 -5.23 -6.41
C LEU A 126 -8.96 -6.54 -7.19
N ASP A 127 -7.77 -6.72 -7.75
CA ASP A 127 -7.31 -7.98 -8.33
C ASP A 127 -6.19 -8.52 -7.44
N LEU A 128 -6.51 -9.52 -6.62
CA LEU A 128 -5.57 -10.07 -5.66
C LEU A 128 -5.22 -11.53 -5.99
N THR A 129 -3.94 -11.79 -6.21
CA THR A 129 -3.37 -13.15 -6.33
C THR A 129 -2.51 -13.50 -5.11
N SER A 130 -1.57 -14.44 -5.20
CA SER A 130 -0.53 -14.63 -4.18
C SER A 130 0.62 -13.62 -4.32
N THR A 131 0.88 -13.11 -5.52
CA THR A 131 2.08 -12.29 -5.83
C THR A 131 1.76 -10.87 -6.29
N HIS A 132 0.51 -10.55 -6.60
CA HIS A 132 0.09 -9.25 -7.13
C HIS A 132 -1.11 -8.69 -6.36
N ALA A 133 -1.15 -7.36 -6.27
CA ALA A 133 -2.29 -6.58 -5.85
C ALA A 133 -2.45 -5.39 -6.81
N ASP A 134 -3.38 -5.51 -7.76
CA ASP A 134 -3.74 -4.41 -8.64
C ASP A 134 -5.01 -3.72 -8.13
N VAL A 135 -4.95 -2.40 -8.06
CA VAL A 135 -6.06 -1.54 -7.64
C VAL A 135 -6.53 -0.74 -8.85
N TRP A 136 -7.79 -0.93 -9.23
CA TRP A 136 -8.43 -0.21 -10.32
C TRP A 136 -9.33 0.89 -9.77
N LEU A 137 -8.91 2.14 -9.91
CA LEU A 137 -9.60 3.34 -9.45
C LEU A 137 -10.27 4.04 -10.63
N GLY A 138 -11.46 4.60 -10.39
CA GLY A 138 -12.08 5.54 -11.32
C GLY A 138 -11.26 6.83 -11.45
N MET A 139 -11.36 7.52 -12.58
CA MET A 139 -10.67 8.81 -12.77
C MET A 139 -11.12 9.86 -11.73
N ASP A 140 -12.40 9.80 -11.34
CA ASP A 140 -13.03 10.60 -10.29
C ASP A 140 -12.44 10.36 -8.89
N GLN A 141 -11.74 9.24 -8.68
CA GLN A 141 -11.07 8.90 -7.43
C GLN A 141 -9.64 9.47 -7.33
N THR A 142 -9.22 10.28 -8.30
CA THR A 142 -7.92 10.98 -8.26
C THR A 142 -7.96 12.12 -7.24
N ASP A 143 -6.94 12.20 -6.39
CA ASP A 143 -6.80 13.29 -5.40
C ASP A 143 -5.44 13.95 -5.57
N LEU A 144 -5.44 15.25 -5.89
CA LEU A 144 -4.23 16.02 -6.13
C LEU A 144 -3.27 16.03 -4.93
N ARG A 145 -3.79 15.90 -3.70
CA ARG A 145 -2.94 15.83 -2.50
C ARG A 145 -2.18 14.51 -2.44
N VAL A 146 -2.84 13.41 -2.80
CA VAL A 146 -2.24 12.07 -2.90
C VAL A 146 -1.17 12.06 -4.00
N ARG A 147 -1.50 12.61 -5.18
CA ARG A 147 -0.59 12.69 -6.34
C ARG A 147 0.63 13.56 -6.07
N ARG A 148 0.45 14.74 -5.46
CA ARG A 148 1.56 15.63 -5.07
C ARG A 148 2.48 15.01 -4.02
N ALA A 149 1.91 14.19 -3.12
CA ALA A 149 2.68 13.44 -2.14
C ALA A 149 3.29 12.14 -2.71
N GLY A 150 3.05 11.84 -3.99
CA GLY A 150 3.55 10.65 -4.69
C GLY A 150 3.10 9.33 -4.05
N LEU A 151 1.94 9.31 -3.41
CA LEU A 151 1.44 8.14 -2.68
C LEU A 151 0.73 7.12 -3.59
N ASP A 152 0.32 7.56 -4.77
CA ASP A 152 -0.36 6.75 -5.78
C ASP A 152 0.51 6.43 -7.00
N LEU A 153 1.82 6.47 -6.81
CA LEU A 153 2.78 5.93 -7.75
C LEU A 153 2.93 4.42 -7.51
N ASP A 154 3.02 3.64 -8.58
CA ASP A 154 3.25 2.21 -8.50
C ASP A 154 4.58 1.92 -7.77
N PRO A 155 4.55 1.30 -6.58
CA PRO A 155 5.77 0.94 -5.89
C PRO A 155 6.44 -0.28 -6.55
N GLY A 156 5.71 -1.04 -7.38
CA GLY A 156 6.21 -2.27 -7.97
C GLY A 156 6.29 -3.38 -6.92
N TRP A 157 7.40 -4.13 -6.90
CA TRP A 157 7.61 -5.17 -5.90
C TRP A 157 7.91 -4.55 -4.53
N VAL A 158 7.08 -4.85 -3.53
CA VAL A 158 7.25 -4.39 -2.14
C VAL A 158 7.69 -5.61 -1.30
N PRO A 159 9.00 -5.77 -0.99
CA PRO A 159 9.53 -7.03 -0.44
C PRO A 159 8.90 -7.45 0.88
N TRP A 160 8.77 -6.51 1.81
CA TRP A 160 8.18 -6.73 3.13
C TRP A 160 6.66 -6.96 3.10
N PHE A 161 6.02 -6.62 1.99
CA PHE A 161 4.59 -6.89 1.74
C PHE A 161 4.37 -8.16 0.89
N GLY A 162 5.42 -8.68 0.25
CA GLY A 162 5.41 -9.92 -0.52
C GLY A 162 4.59 -9.86 -1.81
N ARG A 163 4.29 -8.67 -2.34
CA ARG A 163 3.46 -8.49 -3.55
C ARG A 163 4.01 -7.38 -4.45
N VAL A 164 3.78 -7.54 -5.75
CA VAL A 164 3.82 -6.44 -6.71
C VAL A 164 2.52 -5.64 -6.58
N VAL A 165 2.62 -4.33 -6.39
CA VAL A 165 1.47 -3.44 -6.26
C VAL A 165 1.44 -2.45 -7.43
N ARG A 166 0.26 -2.29 -8.02
CA ARG A 166 0.00 -1.35 -9.12
C ARG A 166 -1.33 -0.63 -8.95
N PHE A 167 -1.35 0.63 -9.37
CA PHE A 167 -2.51 1.50 -9.37
C PHE A 167 -2.90 1.84 -10.80
N HIS A 168 -4.10 1.45 -11.18
CA HIS A 168 -4.67 1.71 -12.49
C HIS A 168 -5.76 2.78 -12.37
N TYR A 169 -5.75 3.76 -13.26
CA TYR A 169 -6.75 4.83 -13.31
C TYR A 169 -7.55 4.72 -14.61
N GLY A 170 -8.83 4.39 -14.49
CA GLY A 170 -9.71 4.13 -15.62
C GLY A 170 -10.36 2.74 -15.58
N PRO A 171 -11.10 2.38 -16.64
CA PRO A 171 -11.80 1.10 -16.67
C PRO A 171 -10.82 -0.07 -16.71
N ARG A 172 -11.11 -1.11 -15.92
CA ARG A 172 -10.42 -2.40 -16.05
C ARG A 172 -10.68 -2.98 -17.45
N PRO A 173 -9.64 -3.39 -18.19
CA PRO A 173 -9.82 -4.10 -19.45
C PRO A 173 -10.73 -5.32 -19.25
N ARG A 174 -11.63 -5.55 -20.20
CA ARG A 174 -12.53 -6.72 -20.18
C ARG A 174 -11.76 -8.00 -20.47
#